data_AF-C7SNY5-F1
#
_entry.id   AF-C7SNY5-F1
#
_cell.length_a   1.000
_cell.length_b   1.000
_cell.length_c   1.000
_cell.angle_alpha   90.00
_cell.angle_beta   90.00
_cell.angle_gamma   90.00
#
_symmetry.space_group_name_H-M   'P 1'
#
loop_
_entity.id
_entity.type
_entity.pdbx_description
1 polymer ?
#
loop_
_entity_poly.entity_id
_entity_poly.type
_entity_poly.pdbx_seq_one_letter_code
_entity_poly.pdbx_strand_id
1 'polypeptide(L)'
;MFVLEQEEYRKEGIDWKFIDFGLDLQPCIDLLEKPMGIFALCDEECWFPKASDKSLVEKLVKEHSKKEKFQIPEFRSKAHFSVIHYAGRVDYNCDGWLLKNQDPLNDNVTSLMQGSSDTFISGLW
;
A
#
# COMPACT_ATOMS: atom_id res chain seq x y z
N MET A 1 -11.57 -2.31 17.16
CA MET A 1 -12.97 -2.44 17.66
C MET A 1 -13.06 -2.73 19.15
N PHE A 2 -11.97 -2.77 19.93
CA PHE A 2 -12.04 -3.01 21.38
C PHE A 2 -11.25 -2.01 22.22
N VAL A 3 -10.57 -1.05 21.60
CA VAL A 3 -9.73 -0.08 22.32
C VAL A 3 -10.62 1.02 22.92
N LEU A 4 -11.54 1.58 22.13
CA LEU A 4 -12.42 2.66 22.57
C LEU A 4 -13.37 2.20 23.68
N GLU A 5 -13.92 0.99 23.57
CA GLU A 5 -14.80 0.40 24.58
C GLU A 5 -14.07 0.20 25.91
N GLN A 6 -12.83 -0.32 25.87
CA GLN A 6 -12.03 -0.51 27.08
C GLN A 6 -11.54 0.81 27.68
N GLU A 7 -11.26 1.83 26.85
CA GLU A 7 -11.00 3.18 27.32
C GLU A 7 -12.22 3.79 28.01
N GLU A 8 -13.42 3.51 27.51
CA GLU A 8 -14.67 4.01 28.11
C GLU A 8 -14.93 3.36 29.47
N TYR A 9 -14.73 2.05 29.61
CA TYR A 9 -14.82 1.38 30.92
C TYR A 9 -13.88 2.01 31.96
N ARG A 10 -12.67 2.40 31.53
CA ARG A 10 -11.71 3.11 32.38
C ARG A 10 -12.20 4.51 32.74
N LYS A 11 -12.77 5.26 31.78
CA LYS A 11 -13.31 6.61 32.03
C LYS A 11 -14.50 6.58 32.99
N GLU A 12 -15.35 5.56 32.89
CA GLU A 12 -16.51 5.36 33.77
C GLU A 12 -16.14 4.79 35.15
N GLY A 13 -14.86 4.44 35.37
CA GLY A 13 -14.39 3.90 36.65
C GLY A 13 -14.84 2.46 36.91
N ILE A 14 -15.19 1.72 35.86
CA ILE A 14 -15.55 0.31 35.94
C ILE A 14 -14.28 -0.50 36.20
N ASP A 15 -14.30 -1.37 37.22
CA ASP A 15 -13.21 -2.30 37.50
C ASP A 15 -13.12 -3.34 36.37
N TRP A 16 -12.27 -3.01 35.40
CA TRP A 16 -12.08 -3.78 34.18
C TRP A 16 -10.58 -4.01 33.94
N LYS A 17 -10.20 -5.28 33.79
CA LYS A 17 -8.84 -5.65 33.42
C LYS A 17 -8.67 -5.49 31.91
N PHE A 18 -7.72 -4.66 31.48
CA PHE A 18 -7.42 -4.51 30.06
C PHE A 18 -7.09 -5.88 29.43
N ILE A 19 -7.82 -6.20 28.37
CA ILE A 19 -7.63 -7.41 27.57
C ILE A 19 -7.02 -6.96 26.25
N ASP A 20 -5.75 -7.34 26.06
CA ASP A 20 -5.10 -7.22 24.77
C ASP A 20 -5.52 -8.40 23.89
N PHE A 21 -6.26 -8.11 22.82
CA PHE A 21 -6.70 -9.11 21.86
C PHE A 21 -5.61 -9.49 20.85
N GLY A 22 -4.41 -8.90 20.93
CA GLY A 22 -3.29 -9.19 20.04
C GLY A 22 -3.53 -8.81 18.57
N LEU A 23 -4.58 -8.02 18.31
CA LEU A 23 -5.03 -7.57 16.99
C LEU A 23 -4.58 -6.14 16.71
N ASP A 24 -3.36 -5.78 17.12
CA ASP A 24 -2.81 -4.50 16.70
C ASP A 24 -2.42 -4.58 15.22
N LEU A 25 -3.30 -4.04 14.38
CA LEU A 25 -3.09 -3.92 12.94
C LEU A 25 -2.32 -2.64 12.58
N GLN A 26 -2.09 -1.75 13.55
CA GLN A 26 -1.42 -0.49 13.32
C GLN A 26 -0.02 -0.67 12.71
N PRO A 27 0.81 -1.66 13.10
CA PRO A 27 2.09 -1.89 12.44
C PRO A 27 1.96 -2.25 10.94
N CYS A 28 0.87 -2.91 10.54
CA CYS A 28 0.62 -3.24 9.14
C CYS A 28 0.11 -2.02 8.37
N ILE A 29 -0.77 -1.21 8.98
CA ILE A 29 -1.27 0.04 8.40
C ILE A 29 -0.10 1.03 8.23
N ASP A 30 0.73 1.19 9.26
CA ASP A 30 1.93 2.02 9.23
C ASP A 30 2.97 1.54 8.20
N LEU A 31 3.04 0.24 7.91
CA LEU A 31 3.89 -0.26 6.83
C LEU A 31 3.39 0.23 5.46
N LEU A 32 2.07 0.34 5.27
CA LEU A 32 1.47 0.69 3.98
C LEU A 32 1.35 2.21 3.77
N GLU A 33 0.81 2.93 4.76
CA GLU A 33 0.28 4.30 4.58
C GLU A 33 1.12 5.41 5.20
N LYS A 34 1.98 5.13 6.19
CA LYS A 34 2.79 6.19 6.79
C LYS A 34 3.76 6.82 5.77
N PRO A 35 4.31 8.00 6.06
CA PRO A 35 5.47 8.51 5.33
C PRO A 35 6.56 7.43 5.26
N MET A 36 7.18 7.28 4.08
CA MET A 36 8.12 6.20 3.78
C MET A 36 7.51 4.79 3.85
N GLY A 37 6.18 4.64 3.86
CA GLY A 37 5.47 3.37 3.71
C GLY A 37 5.43 2.91 2.26
N ILE A 38 4.89 1.72 2.02
CA ILE A 38 4.89 1.09 0.69
C ILE A 38 4.24 1.99 -0.37
N PHE A 39 3.10 2.62 -0.07
CA PHE A 39 2.41 3.49 -1.04
C PHE A 39 3.23 4.74 -1.36
N ALA A 40 3.72 5.43 -0.33
CA ALA A 40 4.54 6.62 -0.51
C ALA A 40 5.83 6.33 -1.30
N LEU A 41 6.50 5.21 -1.02
CA LEU A 41 7.70 4.82 -1.75
C LEU A 41 7.39 4.42 -3.21
N CYS A 42 6.23 3.83 -3.48
CA CYS A 42 5.77 3.55 -4.83
C CYS A 42 5.51 4.84 -5.61
N ASP A 43 4.80 5.79 -5.00
CA ASP A 43 4.52 7.10 -5.60
C ASP A 43 5.80 7.87 -5.90
N GLU A 44 6.72 7.96 -4.93
CA GLU A 44 8.02 8.61 -5.15
C GLU A 44 8.80 7.94 -6.29
N GLU A 45 8.84 6.61 -6.32
CA GLU A 45 9.57 5.86 -7.35
C GLU A 45 9.00 6.09 -8.76
N CYS A 46 7.68 6.29 -8.89
CA CYS A 46 7.07 6.68 -10.17
C CYS A 46 7.59 8.03 -10.71
N TRP A 47 8.15 8.90 -9.87
CA TRP A 47 8.64 10.22 -10.27
C TRP A 47 10.13 10.22 -10.58
N PHE A 48 10.85 9.14 -10.22
CA PHE A 48 12.29 9.04 -10.45
C PHE A 48 12.60 8.74 -11.93
N PRO A 49 13.51 9.51 -12.56
CA PRO A 49 13.93 9.22 -13.92
C PRO A 49 14.58 7.84 -14.01
N LYS A 50 14.13 7.00 -14.95
CA LYS A 50 14.64 5.63 -15.17
C LYS A 50 14.43 4.68 -13.98
N ALA A 51 13.47 4.97 -13.12
CA ALA A 51 13.01 4.00 -12.13
C ALA A 51 12.48 2.73 -12.80
N SER A 52 12.51 1.63 -12.06
CA SER A 52 12.03 0.32 -12.50
C SER A 52 11.34 -0.39 -11.33
N ASP A 53 10.49 -1.37 -11.61
CA ASP A 53 9.88 -2.17 -10.55
C ASP A 53 10.94 -2.85 -9.66
N LYS A 54 12.12 -3.15 -10.21
CA LYS A 54 13.26 -3.67 -9.46
C LYS A 54 13.85 -2.65 -8.48
N SER A 55 14.02 -1.40 -8.89
CA SER A 55 14.53 -0.35 -7.99
C SER A 55 13.52 -0.01 -6.88
N LEU A 56 12.21 -0.09 -7.18
CA LEU A 56 11.15 -0.05 -6.17
C LEU A 56 11.35 -1.14 -5.11
N VAL A 57 11.48 -2.40 -5.54
CA VAL A 57 11.68 -3.55 -4.63
C VAL A 57 12.92 -3.36 -3.77
N GLU A 58 14.05 -2.96 -4.36
CA GLU A 58 15.29 -2.71 -3.63
C GLU A 58 15.10 -1.62 -2.54
N LYS A 59 14.36 -0.55 -2.87
CA LYS A 59 14.00 0.52 -1.92
C LYS A 59 13.09 0.01 -0.80
N LEU A 60 12.04 -0.76 -1.12
CA LEU A 60 11.14 -1.36 -0.12
C LEU A 60 11.88 -2.30 0.83
N VAL A 61 12.72 -3.18 0.30
CA VAL A 61 13.51 -4.12 1.11
C VAL A 61 14.49 -3.37 2.02
N LYS A 62 15.15 -2.34 1.50
CA LYS A 62 16.08 -1.51 2.28
C LYS A 62 15.36 -0.82 3.45
N GLU A 63 14.19 -0.24 3.21
CA GLU A 63 13.44 0.52 4.21
C GLU A 63 12.71 -0.38 5.22
N HIS A 64 12.27 -1.58 4.81
CA HIS A 64 11.32 -2.37 5.60
C HIS A 64 11.80 -3.75 6.05
N SER A 65 12.97 -4.23 5.62
CA SER A 65 13.50 -5.57 6.00
C SER A 65 13.54 -5.87 7.50
N LYS A 66 13.55 -4.84 8.36
CA LYS A 66 13.55 -4.98 9.84
C LYS A 66 12.17 -4.86 10.47
N LYS A 67 11.12 -4.52 9.71
CA LYS A 67 9.75 -4.37 10.21
C LYS A 67 9.08 -5.74 10.30
N GLU A 68 8.41 -6.02 11.41
CA GLU A 68 7.76 -7.32 11.68
C GLU A 68 6.77 -7.75 10.58
N LYS A 69 6.04 -6.79 10.01
CA LYS A 69 5.01 -7.06 9.00
C LYS A 69 5.55 -7.20 7.57
N PHE A 70 6.85 -7.03 7.35
CA PHE A 70 7.47 -7.15 6.03
C PHE A 70 8.42 -8.35 6.00
N GLN A 71 8.30 -9.21 5.00
CA GLN A 71 9.17 -10.36 4.82
C GLN A 71 9.77 -10.40 3.42
N ILE A 72 10.98 -10.94 3.34
CA ILE A 72 11.64 -11.25 2.07
C ILE A 72 11.38 -12.75 1.80
N PRO A 73 10.71 -13.10 0.70
CA PRO A 73 10.49 -14.48 0.29
C PRO A 73 11.80 -15.26 0.10
N GLU A 74 11.70 -16.59 0.06
CA GLU A 74 12.83 -17.44 -0.28
C GLU A 74 13.34 -17.15 -1.69
N PHE A 75 14.64 -17.39 -1.94
CA PHE A 75 15.31 -17.07 -3.21
C PHE A 75 14.64 -17.67 -4.46
N ARG A 76 13.92 -18.79 -4.33
CA ARG A 76 13.21 -19.43 -5.45
C ARG A 76 11.79 -18.90 -5.66
N SER A 77 11.33 -17.99 -4.82
CA SER A 77 10.01 -17.40 -4.94
C SER A 77 9.91 -16.50 -6.17
N LYS A 78 8.73 -16.47 -6.78
CA LYS A 78 8.38 -15.48 -7.81
C LYS A 78 7.96 -14.14 -7.22
N ALA A 79 7.72 -14.09 -5.91
CA ALA A 79 7.35 -12.87 -5.21
C ALA A 79 8.61 -12.08 -4.81
N HIS A 80 8.50 -10.76 -4.87
CA HIS A 80 9.58 -9.85 -4.51
C HIS A 80 9.60 -9.53 -3.01
N PHE A 81 8.42 -9.41 -2.39
CA PHE A 81 8.26 -9.25 -0.95
C PHE A 81 6.94 -9.85 -0.47
N SER A 82 6.77 -9.95 0.85
CA SER A 82 5.52 -10.38 1.47
C SER A 82 5.12 -9.44 2.59
N VAL A 83 3.81 -9.33 2.82
CA VAL A 83 3.26 -8.61 3.97
C VAL A 83 2.47 -9.57 4.84
N ILE A 84 2.68 -9.48 6.15
CA ILE A 84 1.90 -10.23 7.14
C ILE A 84 0.67 -9.40 7.50
N HIS A 85 -0.44 -9.69 6.83
CA HIS A 85 -1.73 -9.09 7.10
C HIS A 85 -2.44 -9.80 8.26
N TYR A 86 -3.57 -9.25 8.71
CA TYR A 86 -4.39 -9.87 9.76
C TYR A 86 -4.84 -11.29 9.40
N ALA A 87 -5.12 -11.55 8.12
CA ALA A 87 -5.56 -12.85 7.61
C ALA A 87 -4.39 -13.79 7.25
N GLY A 88 -3.14 -13.36 7.50
CA GLY A 88 -1.93 -14.12 7.20
C GLY A 88 -1.03 -13.45 6.17
N ARG A 89 -0.04 -14.22 5.72
CA ARG A 89 0.98 -13.78 4.78
C ARG A 89 0.42 -13.70 3.36
N VAL A 90 0.71 -12.58 2.68
CA VAL A 90 0.44 -12.41 1.25
C VAL A 90 1.75 -12.08 0.55
N ASP A 91 2.02 -12.79 -0.53
CA ASP A 91 3.21 -12.63 -1.36
C ASP A 91 2.89 -11.72 -2.57
N TYR A 92 3.73 -10.71 -2.81
CA TYR A 92 3.53 -9.71 -3.86
C TYR A 92 4.62 -9.81 -4.94
N ASN A 93 4.18 -9.80 -6.20
CA ASN A 93 5.04 -9.53 -7.35
C ASN A 93 4.81 -8.08 -7.79
N CYS A 94 5.91 -7.34 -7.93
CA CYS A 94 5.94 -5.92 -8.28
C CYS A 94 5.97 -5.63 -9.78
N ASP A 95 5.97 -6.66 -10.63
CA ASP A 95 6.01 -6.49 -12.08
C ASP A 95 4.85 -5.60 -12.57
N GLY A 96 5.23 -4.51 -13.25
CA GLY A 96 4.34 -3.49 -13.79
C GLY A 96 3.69 -2.59 -12.73
N TRP A 97 4.16 -2.59 -11.48
CA TRP A 97 3.59 -1.71 -10.44
C TRP A 97 3.74 -0.25 -10.78
N LEU A 98 4.93 0.19 -11.21
CA LEU A 98 5.13 1.60 -11.55
C LEU A 98 4.21 2.03 -12.70
N LEU A 99 4.05 1.18 -13.72
CA LEU A 99 3.13 1.45 -14.83
C LEU A 99 1.67 1.50 -14.38
N LYS A 100 1.24 0.55 -13.55
CA LYS A 100 -0.12 0.51 -12.99
C LYS A 100 -0.42 1.72 -12.10
N ASN A 101 0.58 2.23 -11.39
CA ASN A 101 0.44 3.40 -10.52
C ASN A 101 0.46 4.71 -11.30
N GLN A 102 1.32 4.82 -12.32
CA GLN A 102 1.37 5.99 -13.20
C GLN A 102 0.14 6.11 -14.09
N ASP A 103 -0.44 4.97 -14.49
CA ASP A 103 -1.57 4.86 -15.41
C ASP A 103 -1.50 5.84 -16.59
N PRO A 104 -0.41 5.82 -17.39
CA PRO A 104 -0.18 6.85 -18.39
C PRO A 104 -1.16 6.70 -19.55
N LEU A 105 -1.91 7.77 -19.81
CA LEU A 105 -2.80 7.89 -20.96
C LEU A 105 -2.08 8.58 -22.13
N ASN A 106 -2.51 8.28 -23.35
CA ASN A 106 -2.01 8.97 -24.53
C ASN A 106 -2.75 10.31 -24.71
N ASP A 107 -2.04 11.42 -24.53
CA ASP A 107 -2.61 12.77 -24.60
C ASP A 107 -3.37 13.07 -25.89
N ASN A 108 -2.93 12.52 -27.04
CA ASN A 108 -3.64 12.72 -28.31
C ASN A 108 -4.98 11.99 -28.32
N VAL A 109 -5.03 10.79 -27.74
CA VAL A 109 -6.27 10.02 -27.64
C VAL A 109 -7.21 10.69 -26.64
N THR A 110 -6.71 11.13 -25.49
CA THR A 110 -7.50 11.88 -24.51
C THR A 110 -8.10 13.14 -25.14
N SER A 111 -7.29 13.93 -25.86
CA SER A 111 -7.74 15.14 -26.55
C SER A 111 -8.78 14.83 -27.63
N LEU A 112 -8.61 13.73 -28.37
CA LEU A 112 -9.56 13.29 -29.39
C LEU A 112 -10.91 12.91 -28.76
N MET A 113 -10.91 12.19 -27.63
CA MET A 113 -12.12 11.77 -26.93
C MET A 113 -12.87 12.97 -26.33
N GLN A 114 -12.13 13.94 -25.76
CA GLN A 114 -12.69 15.22 -25.30
C GLN A 114 -13.32 16.03 -26.44
N GLY A 115 -12.75 15.95 -27.64
CA GLY A 115 -13.27 16.58 -28.86
C GLY A 115 -14.38 15.81 -29.59
N SER A 116 -14.91 14.72 -29.01
CA SER A 116 -15.92 13.88 -29.65
C SER A 116 -17.21 14.65 -29.99
N SER A 117 -17.81 14.34 -31.14
CA SER A 117 -19.10 14.89 -31.56
C SER A 117 -20.28 14.34 -30.73
N ASP A 118 -20.08 13.21 -30.06
CA ASP A 118 -21.05 12.64 -29.13
C ASP A 118 -20.89 13.29 -27.75
N THR A 119 -21.96 13.92 -27.26
CA THR A 119 -21.98 14.67 -26.00
C THR A 119 -21.80 13.80 -24.76
N PHE A 120 -22.20 12.52 -24.82
CA PHE A 120 -21.97 11.60 -23.73
C PHE A 120 -20.49 11.23 -23.65
N ILE A 121 -19.87 10.93 -24.80
CA ILE A 121 -18.45 10.62 -24.86
C ILE A 121 -17.59 11.81 -24.44
N SER A 122 -17.81 13.02 -24.97
CA SER A 122 -17.02 14.19 -24.56
C SER A 122 -17.23 14.59 -23.10
N GLY A 123 -18.34 14.19 -22.45
CA GLY A 123 -18.57 14.41 -21.02
C GLY A 123 -17.91 13.38 -20.10
N LEU A 124 -17.42 12.26 -20.63
CA LEU A 124 -16.73 11.21 -19.85
C LEU A 124 -15.21 11.43 -19.74
N TRP A 125 -14.65 12.28 -20.61
CA TRP A 125 -13.21 12.53 -20.75
C TRP A 125 -12.89 14.00 -20.45
#